data_AF-A0A258I1J3-F1
#
_entry.id   AF-A0A258I1J3-F1
#
_cell.length_a   1.000
_cell.length_b   1.000
_cell.length_c   1.000
_cell.angle_alpha   90.00
_cell.angle_beta   90.00
_cell.angle_gamma   90.00
#
_symmetry.space_group_name_H-M   'P 1'
#
loop_
_entity.id
_entity.type
_entity.pdbx_description
1 polymer ?
#
loop_
_entity_poly.entity_id
_entity_poly.type
_entity_poly.pdbx_seq_one_letter_code
_entity_poly.pdbx_strand_id
1 'polypeptide(L)'
;MTLPPEITTYLTEQGIPHDDLDASFRSIGLDQLDMQEIAMLIEDCAGTYVSDTDYERWQTLADVVETVRAVDQREPWKVGV
;
A
#
# COMPACT_ATOMS: atom_id res chain seq x y z
N MET A 1 -5.67 -0.73 -12.18
CA MET A 1 -6.05 -0.86 -10.76
C MET A 1 -5.50 0.39 -10.08
N THR A 2 -6.25 0.99 -9.18
CA THR A 2 -5.88 2.23 -8.48
C THR A 2 -5.54 1.91 -7.02
N LEU A 3 -4.89 2.84 -6.33
CA LEU A 3 -4.71 2.73 -4.88
C LEU A 3 -6.08 2.61 -4.16
N PRO A 4 -6.17 1.83 -3.07
CA PRO A 4 -7.33 1.84 -2.17
C PRO A 4 -7.66 3.25 -1.67
N PRO A 5 -8.95 3.58 -1.47
CA PRO A 5 -9.37 4.91 -1.06
C PRO A 5 -8.74 5.36 0.27
N GLU A 6 -8.49 4.42 1.18
CA GLU A 6 -7.84 4.64 2.48
C GLU A 6 -6.40 5.14 2.29
N ILE A 7 -5.65 4.52 1.37
CA ILE A 7 -4.28 4.94 1.03
C ILE A 7 -4.29 6.30 0.34
N THR A 8 -5.21 6.53 -0.61
CA THR A 8 -5.32 7.85 -1.27
C THR A 8 -5.69 8.97 -0.30
N THR A 9 -6.56 8.67 0.68
CA THR A 9 -6.95 9.62 1.73
C THR A 9 -5.75 9.96 2.60
N TYR A 10 -5.03 8.94 3.08
CA TYR A 10 -3.82 9.13 3.86
C TYR A 10 -2.78 10.00 3.12
N LEU A 11 -2.47 9.68 1.87
CA LEU A 11 -1.52 10.46 1.06
C LEU A 11 -1.99 11.90 0.87
N THR A 12 -3.29 12.12 0.67
CA THR A 12 -3.87 13.47 0.57
C THR A 12 -3.74 14.25 1.88
N GLU A 13 -4.01 13.63 3.03
CA GLU A 13 -3.90 14.25 4.34
C GLU A 13 -2.45 14.61 4.71
N GLN A 14 -1.49 13.80 4.28
CA GLN A 14 -0.06 14.08 4.43
C GLN A 14 0.47 15.10 3.39
N GLY A 15 -0.35 15.49 2.41
CA GLY A 15 0.08 16.37 1.32
C GLY A 15 1.08 15.72 0.36
N ILE A 16 1.08 14.39 0.28
CA ILE A 16 1.99 13.60 -0.56
C ILE A 16 1.39 13.45 -1.97
N PRO A 17 2.12 13.86 -3.02
CA PRO A 17 1.65 13.71 -4.39
C PRO A 17 1.61 12.22 -4.78
N HIS A 18 0.49 11.81 -5.37
CA HIS A 18 0.21 10.40 -5.70
C HIS A 18 -0.42 10.19 -7.08
N ASP A 19 -0.33 11.21 -7.94
CA ASP A 19 -0.76 11.16 -9.34
C ASP A 19 0.25 10.41 -10.24
N ASP A 20 1.52 10.38 -9.83
CA ASP A 20 2.61 9.70 -10.53
C ASP A 20 3.03 8.44 -9.75
N LEU A 21 2.62 7.28 -10.24
CA LEU A 21 2.88 6.00 -9.57
C LEU A 21 4.35 5.57 -9.69
N ASP A 22 5.06 6.05 -10.72
CA ASP A 22 6.47 5.71 -10.97
C ASP A 22 7.42 6.60 -10.15
N ALA A 23 6.90 7.63 -9.48
CA ALA A 23 7.68 8.49 -8.61
C ALA A 23 8.22 7.70 -7.41
N SER A 24 9.54 7.82 -7.18
CA SER A 24 10.16 7.21 -6.01
C SER A 24 9.64 7.81 -4.71
N PHE A 25 9.48 6.99 -3.68
CA PHE A 25 9.06 7.40 -2.33
C PHE A 25 9.85 8.57 -1.78
N ARG A 26 11.18 8.51 -1.92
CA ARG A 26 12.07 9.60 -1.51
C ARG A 26 11.76 10.92 -2.23
N SER A 27 11.33 10.86 -3.48
CA SER A 27 11.00 12.06 -4.27
C SER A 27 9.66 12.67 -3.89
N ILE A 28 8.72 11.84 -3.41
CA ILE A 28 7.38 12.29 -3.00
C ILE A 28 7.25 12.53 -1.50
N GLY A 29 8.31 12.25 -0.74
CA GLY A 29 8.40 12.55 0.69
C GLY A 29 7.91 11.44 1.61
N LEU A 30 7.70 10.23 1.09
CA LEU A 30 7.40 9.05 1.91
C LEU A 30 8.66 8.57 2.64
N ASP A 31 8.52 8.38 3.95
CA ASP A 31 9.53 7.79 4.82
C ASP A 31 9.14 6.38 5.28
N GLN A 32 9.94 5.81 6.18
CA GLN A 32 9.72 4.45 6.68
C GLN A 32 8.46 4.30 7.53
N LEU A 33 8.10 5.35 8.28
CA LEU A 33 6.87 5.35 9.05
C LEU A 33 5.66 5.37 8.11
N ASP A 34 5.73 6.16 7.04
CA ASP A 34 4.65 6.20 6.06
C ASP A 34 4.50 4.86 5.32
N MET A 35 5.61 4.19 4.98
CA MET A 35 5.56 2.86 4.37
C MET A 35 4.89 1.83 5.28
N GLN A 36 5.18 1.89 6.58
CA GLN A 36 4.55 1.02 7.57
C GLN A 36 3.05 1.32 7.71
N GLU A 37 2.67 2.60 7.71
CA GLU A 37 1.26 3.01 7.77
C GLU A 37 0.48 2.51 6.54
N ILE A 38 1.06 2.69 5.35
CA ILE A 38 0.50 2.19 4.09
C ILE A 38 0.36 0.67 4.14
N ALA A 39 1.35 -0.06 4.66
CA ALA A 39 1.26 -1.51 4.83
C ALA A 39 0.07 -1.88 5.72
N MET A 40 -0.09 -1.25 6.89
CA MET A 40 -1.24 -1.49 7.79
C MET A 40 -2.59 -1.19 7.12
N LEU A 41 -2.68 -0.14 6.29
CA LEU A 41 -3.90 0.16 5.53
C LEU A 41 -4.22 -0.92 4.50
N ILE A 42 -3.20 -1.48 3.82
CA ILE A 42 -3.38 -2.62 2.92
C ILE A 42 -3.85 -3.84 3.70
N GLU A 43 -3.28 -4.10 4.89
CA GLU A 43 -3.68 -5.23 5.73
C GLU A 43 -5.14 -5.11 6.19
N ASP A 44 -5.57 -3.92 6.59
CA ASP A 44 -6.95 -3.64 6.99
C ASP A 44 -7.92 -3.82 5.81
N CYS A 45 -7.55 -3.32 4.63
CA CYS A 45 -8.38 -3.44 3.41
C CYS A 45 -8.47 -4.88 2.88
N ALA A 46 -7.35 -5.60 2.86
CA ALA A 46 -7.25 -6.92 2.24
C ALA A 46 -7.46 -8.07 3.25
N GLY A 47 -7.45 -7.78 4.55
CA GLY A 47 -7.56 -8.79 5.62
C GLY A 47 -6.38 -9.77 5.67
N THR A 48 -5.21 -9.39 5.14
CA THR A 48 -3.99 -10.21 5.10
C THR A 48 -2.78 -9.42 5.53
N TYR A 49 -1.85 -10.08 6.21
CA TYR A 49 -0.58 -9.51 6.63
C TYR A 49 0.34 -9.21 5.44
N VAL A 50 0.99 -8.05 5.47
CA VAL A 50 2.07 -7.62 4.56
C VAL A 50 3.36 -7.67 5.37
N SER A 51 4.33 -8.48 4.94
CA SER A 51 5.55 -8.64 5.74
C SER A 51 6.44 -7.41 5.70
N ASP A 52 7.23 -7.20 6.76
CA ASP A 52 8.23 -6.13 6.83
C ASP A 52 9.15 -6.14 5.60
N THR A 53 9.58 -7.33 5.18
CA THR A 53 10.41 -7.50 3.99
C THR A 53 9.70 -7.12 2.68
N ASP A 54 8.38 -7.23 2.61
CA ASP A 54 7.62 -6.90 1.41
C ASP A 54 7.50 -5.38 1.26
N TYR A 55 7.08 -4.66 2.31
CA TYR A 55 6.94 -3.20 2.22
C TYR A 55 8.27 -2.46 2.24
N GLU A 56 9.31 -3.00 2.88
CA GLU A 56 10.68 -2.44 2.82
C GLU A 56 11.29 -2.48 1.41
N ARG A 57 10.76 -3.32 0.51
CA ARG A 57 11.20 -3.41 -0.88
C ARG A 57 10.52 -2.40 -1.79
N TRP A 58 9.41 -1.80 -1.37
CA TRP A 58 8.72 -0.81 -2.17
C TRP A 58 9.63 0.39 -2.41
N GLN A 59 9.68 0.86 -3.65
CA GLN A 59 10.42 2.04 -4.08
C GLN A 59 9.49 3.11 -4.62
N THR A 60 8.31 2.72 -5.10
CA THR A 60 7.35 3.54 -5.83
C THR A 60 5.91 3.20 -5.43
N LEU A 61 4.96 4.09 -5.73
CA LEU A 61 3.54 3.80 -5.50
C LEU A 61 3.04 2.68 -6.43
N ALA A 62 3.70 2.43 -7.56
CA ALA A 62 3.42 1.27 -8.40
C ALA A 62 3.65 -0.05 -7.63
N ASP A 63 4.70 -0.17 -6.83
CA ASP A 63 4.98 -1.36 -6.01
C ASP A 63 3.86 -1.61 -4.98
N VAL A 64 3.31 -0.53 -4.42
CA VAL A 64 2.16 -0.57 -3.51
C VAL A 64 0.93 -1.11 -4.24
N VAL A 65 0.61 -0.60 -5.43
CA VAL A 65 -0.51 -1.07 -6.25
C VAL A 65 -0.33 -2.54 -6.66
N GLU A 66 0.89 -2.95 -7.00
CA GLU A 66 1.20 -4.36 -7.29
C GLU A 66 0.99 -5.24 -6.07
N THR A 67 1.37 -4.77 -4.88
CA THR A 67 1.15 -5.50 -3.64
C THR A 67 -0.33 -5.63 -3.34
N VAL A 68 -1.09 -4.53 -3.38
CA VAL A 68 -2.57 -4.54 -3.26
C VAL A 68 -3.18 -5.56 -4.22
N ARG A 69 -2.72 -5.57 -5.48
CA ARG A 69 -3.19 -6.53 -6.48
C ARG A 69 -2.83 -7.97 -6.14
N ALA A 70 -1.65 -8.21 -5.55
CA ALA A 70 -1.21 -9.53 -5.14
C ALA A 70 -1.97 -10.04 -3.91
N VAL A 71 -2.33 -9.15 -2.98
CA VAL A 71 -3.15 -9.51 -1.81
C VAL A 71 -4.63 -9.66 -2.14
N ASP A 72 -5.20 -8.82 -3.00
CA ASP A 72 -6.60 -8.90 -3.46
C ASP A 72 -6.89 -10.22 -4.19
N GLN A 73 -5.92 -10.72 -4.98
CA GLN A 73 -6.01 -12.03 -5.64
C GLN A 73 -5.88 -13.22 -4.68
N ARG A 74 -5.43 -13.02 -3.45
CA ARG A 74 -5.43 -14.05 -2.41
C ARG A 74 -6.80 -14.05 -1.74
N GLU A 75 -7.78 -14.70 -2.36
CA GLU A 75 -9.12 -14.86 -1.78
C GLU A 75 -9.11 -15.39 -0.33
N PRO A 76 -10.11 -15.00 0.48
CA PRO A 76 -10.16 -15.23 1.92
C PRO A 76 -10.49 -16.69 2.20
N TRP A 77 -9.63 -17.38 2.94
CA TRP A 77 -9.92 -18.68 3.53
C TRP A 77 -10.92 -18.59 4.71
N LYS A 78 -11.89 -17.66 4.63
CA LYS A 78 -13.02 -17.52 5.55
C LYS A 78 -14.36 -17.50 4.81
N VAL A 79 -14.68 -18.58 4.10
CA VAL A 79 -16.06 -19.10 4.08
C VAL A 79 -15.97 -20.59 4.37
N GLY A 80 -16.04 -20.93 5.65
CA GLY A 80 -16.08 -22.32 6.09
C GLY A 80 -15.59 -22.52 7.51
N VAL A 81 -16.28 -21.91 8.49
CA VAL A 81 -16.97 -22.59 9.62
C VAL A 81 -18.01 -21.62 10.17
#